data_AF-A0A072PG44-F1
#
_entry.id   AF-A0A072PG44-F1
#
_cell.length_a   1.000
_cell.length_b   1.000
_cell.length_c   1.000
_cell.angle_alpha   90.00
_cell.angle_beta   90.00
_cell.angle_gamma   90.00
#
_symmetry.space_group_name_H-M   'P 1'
#
loop_
_entity.id
_entity.type
_entity.pdbx_description
1 polymer ?
#
loop_
_entity_poly.entity_id
_entity_poly.type
_entity_poly.pdbx_seq_one_letter_code
_entity_poly.pdbx_strand_id
1 'polypeptide(L)' 'MSFQGPLPDRGEFSIHNIQFGVISTPHGQPRRATTVGDFVLDLQRFAQHGYLKQVAISGTEVDLASVFSKVELK' A
#
# COMPACT_ATOMS: atom_id res chain seq x y z
N MET A 1 -8.73 -11.55 15.73
CA MET A 1 -7.47 -11.45 16.49
C MET A 1 -6.61 -10.42 15.77
N SER A 2 -6.47 -9.21 16.32
CA SER A 2 -5.68 -8.12 15.74
C SER A 2 -4.24 -8.19 16.25
N PHE A 3 -3.28 -8.04 15.34
CA PHE A 3 -1.85 -8.03 15.64
C PHE A 3 -1.49 -6.73 16.38
N GLN A 4 -1.06 -6.84 17.64
CA GLN A 4 -0.55 -5.74 18.47
C GLN A 4 0.97 -5.65 18.34
N GLY A 5 1.44 -5.07 17.23
CA GLY A 5 2.71 -4.34 17.25
C GLY A 5 2.48 -2.91 17.80
N PRO A 6 3.53 -2.16 18.17
CA PRO A 6 3.39 -0.78 18.64
C PRO A 6 2.82 0.08 17.50
N LEU A 7 1.50 0.21 17.47
CA LEU A 7 0.79 1.23 16.70
C LEU A 7 0.94 2.52 17.51
N PRO A 8 1.63 3.56 17.00
CA PRO A 8 1.64 4.84 17.68
C PRO A 8 0.19 5.32 17.80
N ASP A 9 -0.22 5.57 19.04
CA ASP A 9 -1.57 5.98 19.40
C ASP A 9 -2.04 7.14 18.51
N ARG A 10 -3.07 6.89 17.70
CA ARG A 10 -3.93 7.92 17.08
C ARG A 10 -3.23 9.01 16.25
N GLY A 11 -2.28 8.65 15.39
CA GLY A 11 -1.81 9.56 14.34
C GLY A 11 -2.76 9.59 13.14
N GLU A 12 -2.78 10.71 12.39
CA GLU A 12 -3.44 10.82 11.07
C GLU A 12 -2.99 9.73 10.08
N PHE A 13 -1.96 8.95 10.39
CA PHE A 13 -1.36 7.92 9.55
C PHE A 13 -1.58 6.49 10.08
N SER A 14 -2.60 6.26 10.90
CA SER A 14 -2.98 4.89 11.31
C SER A 14 -3.34 4.02 10.09
N ILE A 15 -3.32 2.69 10.25
CA ILE A 15 -3.73 1.75 9.18
C ILE A 15 -5.17 1.97 8.66
N HIS A 16 -6.01 2.66 9.43
CA HIS A 16 -7.36 3.04 9.04
C HIS A 16 -7.39 4.25 8.09
N ASN A 17 -6.28 4.97 7.94
CA ASN A 17 -6.12 6.09 7.02
C ASN A 17 -4.95 5.84 6.06
N ILE A 18 -5.27 5.37 4.85
CA ILE A 18 -4.29 5.14 3.78
C ILE A 18 -4.22 6.39 2.91
N GLN A 19 -3.40 7.36 3.32
CA GLN A 19 -3.17 8.58 2.55
C GLN A 19 -2.27 8.30 1.35
N PHE A 20 -2.48 8.99 0.23
CA PHE A 20 -1.62 8.88 -0.95
C PHE A 20 -0.81 10.16 -1.14
N GLY A 21 0.47 9.98 -1.48
CA GLY A 21 1.38 11.08 -1.74
C GLY A 21 2.50 10.70 -2.71
N VAL A 22 3.42 11.65 -2.91
CA VAL A 22 4.63 11.46 -3.71
C VAL A 22 5.85 11.69 -2.80
N ILE A 23 6.77 10.73 -2.78
CA ILE A 23 8.06 10.88 -2.10
C ILE A 23 9.20 10.96 -3.10
N SER A 24 10.27 11.64 -2.70
CA SER A 24 11.58 11.59 -3.34
C SER A 24 12.62 11.16 -2.29
N THR A 25 13.69 10.51 -2.76
CA THR A 25 14.86 10.17 -1.95
C THR A 25 16.07 10.89 -2.56
N PRO A 26 17.18 11.11 -1.84
CA PRO A 26 18.30 11.92 -2.33
C PRO A 26 18.84 11.54 -3.73
N HIS A 27 18.70 10.27 -4.13
CA HIS A 27 19.11 9.76 -5.44
C HIS A 27 17.96 9.14 -6.25
N GLY A 28 16.71 9.36 -5.86
CA GLY A 28 15.54 8.71 -6.46
C GLY A 28 14.57 9.70 -7.09
N GLN A 29 13.98 9.29 -8.22
CA GLN A 29 12.88 10.03 -8.84
C GLN A 29 11.64 10.08 -7.92
N PRO A 30 10.83 11.14 -8.01
CA PRO A 30 9.55 11.23 -7.31
C PRO A 30 8.64 10.05 -7.67
N ARG A 31 8.02 9.43 -6.67
CA ARG A 31 7.16 8.25 -6.89
C ARG A 31 6.06 8.12 -5.85
N ARG A 32 5.00 7.41 -6.25
CA ARG A 32 3.78 7.20 -5.46
C ARG A 32 4.08 6.41 -4.20
N ALA A 33 3.55 6.87 -3.08
CA ALA A 33 3.70 6.25 -1.79
C ALA A 33 2.48 6.44 -0.90
N THR A 34 2.39 5.67 0.17
CA THR A 34 1.40 5.82 1.25
C THR A 34 2.07 5.80 2.61
N THR A 35 1.54 6.54 3.58
CA THR A 35 2.05 6.59 4.95
C THR A 35 1.36 5.55 5.83
N VAL A 36 2.13 4.90 6.70
CA VAL A 36 1.60 3.97 7.72
C VAL A 36 2.43 4.12 9.00
N GLY A 37 1.83 4.68 10.05
CA GLY A 37 2.54 5.09 11.26
C GLY A 37 3.66 6.06 10.92
N ASP A 38 4.88 5.73 11.33
CA ASP A 38 6.09 6.54 11.08
C ASP A 38 6.80 6.19 9.76
N PHE A 39 6.23 5.26 8.98
CA PHE A 39 6.84 4.75 7.77
C PHE A 39 6.12 5.22 6.52
N VAL A 40 6.87 5.22 5.41
CA VAL A 40 6.32 5.44 4.08
C VAL A 40 6.52 4.19 3.24
N LEU A 41 5.42 3.65 2.73
CA LEU A 41 5.40 2.54 1.79
C LEU A 41 5.52 3.06 0.35
N ASP A 42 6.63 2.72 -0.29
CA ASP A 42 6.90 2.99 -1.72
C ASP A 42 6.07 2.05 -2.61
N LEU A 43 5.00 2.56 -3.21
CA LEU A 43 4.04 1.76 -3.97
C LEU A 43 4.63 1.25 -5.29
N GLN A 44 5.61 1.96 -5.86
CA GLN A 44 6.28 1.50 -7.07
C GLN A 44 7.16 0.28 -6.77
N ARG A 45 7.98 0.34 -5.72
CA ARG A 45 8.77 -0.83 -5.28
C ARG A 45 7.87 -1.97 -4.84
N PHE A 46 6.80 -1.67 -4.12
CA PHE A 46 5.83 -2.67 -3.66
C PHE A 46 5.22 -3.45 -4.84
N ALA A 47 4.84 -2.74 -5.92
CA ALA A 47 4.35 -3.38 -7.14
C ALA A 47 5.43 -4.18 -7.88
N GLN A 48 6.67 -3.67 -7.97
CA GLN A 48 7.80 -4.35 -8.63
C GLN A 48 8.13 -5.69 -7.97
N HIS A 49 8.05 -5.79 -6.66
CA HIS A 49 8.25 -7.04 -5.92
C HIS A 49 7.09 -8.02 -6.04
N GLY A 50 6.00 -7.65 -6.73
CA GLY A 50 4.88 -8.55 -6.97
C GLY A 50 4.05 -8.87 -5.73
N TYR A 51 4.14 -8.06 -4.66
CA TYR A 51 3.35 -8.28 -3.44
C TYR A 51 1.85 -8.27 -3.70
N LEU A 52 1.38 -7.48 -4.68
CA LEU A 52 -0.01 -7.49 -5.13
C LEU A 52 -0.43 -8.80 -5.81
N LYS A 53 0.52 -9.54 -6.41
CA LYS A 53 0.27 -10.87 -6.98
C LYS A 53 0.23 -11.95 -5.92
N GLN A 54 0.82 -11.70 -4.75
CA GLN A 54 0.85 -12.59 -3.59
C GLN A 54 -0.31 -12.35 -2.62
N VAL A 55 -1.25 -11.45 -2.93
CA VAL A 55 -2.53 -11.35 -2.21
C VAL A 55 -3.42 -12.55 -2.62
N ALA A 56 -2.92 -13.76 -2.40
CA ALA A 56 -3.73 -14.94 -2.21
C ALA A 56 -4.16 -14.88 -0.74
N ILE A 57 -5.31 -14.26 -0.49
CA ILE A 57 -5.95 -14.31 0.82
C ILE A 57 -6.16 -15.78 1.13
N SER A 58 -5.54 -16.27 2.20
CA SER A 58 -5.50 -17.66 2.65
C SER A 58 -6.79 -18.42 2.31
N GLY A 59 -6.76 -19.20 1.21
CA GLY A 59 -7.82 -20.15 0.84
C GLY A 59 -8.93 -19.66 -0.10
N THR A 60 -8.96 -18.39 -0.50
CA THR A 60 -9.98 -17.89 -1.46
C THR A 60 -9.28 -17.31 -2.68
N GLU A 61 -9.56 -17.88 -3.85
CA GLU A 61 -9.12 -17.35 -5.13
C GLU A 61 -9.79 -15.99 -5.32
N VAL A 62 -9.06 -14.91 -5.01
CA VAL A 62 -9.55 -13.55 -5.21
C VAL A 62 -9.39 -13.24 -6.69
N ASP A 63 -10.51 -13.07 -7.40
CA ASP A 63 -10.48 -12.54 -8.75
C ASP A 63 -9.91 -11.12 -8.70
N LEU A 64 -8.64 -10.97 -9.06
CA LEU A 64 -7.94 -9.68 -9.05
C LEU A 64 -8.63 -8.68 -10.00
N ALA A 65 -9.33 -9.15 -11.04
CA ALA A 65 -10.10 -8.28 -11.93
C ALA A 65 -11.36 -7.72 -11.24
N SER A 66 -11.90 -8.41 -10.23
CA SER A 66 -12.99 -7.90 -9.39
C SER A 66 -12.53 -6.86 -8.38
N VAL A 67 -11.24 -6.89 -7.99
CA VAL A 67 -10.65 -5.97 -7.01
C VAL A 67 -10.09 -4.72 -7.68
N PHE A 68 -9.44 -4.87 -8.84
CA PHE A 68 -8.86 -3.76 -9.57
C PHE A 68 -9.82 -3.27 -10.66
N SER A 69 -10.37 -2.07 -10.50
CA SER A 69 -11.13 -1.42 -11.57
C SER A 69 -10.21 -1.09 -12.75
N LYS A 70 -10.61 -1.51 -13.95
CA LYS A 70 -9.93 -1.14 -15.19
C LYS A 70 -10.14 0.35 -15.45
N VAL A 71 -9.07 1.13 -15.49
CA VAL A 71 -9.14 2.54 -15.89
C VAL A 71 -9.34 2.58 -17.40
N GLU A 72 -10.54 2.91 -17.86
CA GLU A 72 -10.78 3.30 -19.25
C GLU A 72 -10.34 4.76 -19.42
N LEU A 73 -9.15 4.96 -20.00
CA LEU A 73 -8.73 6.27 -20.48
C LEU A 73 -9.49 6.52 -21.79
N LYS A 74 -10.37 7.52 -21.79
CA LYS A 74 -10.99 8.08 -23.00
C LYS A 74 -9.97 8.86 -23.82
#